data_AF-A0A355BYB1-F1
#
_entry.id   AF-A0A355BYB1-F1
#
_cell.length_a   1.000
_cell.length_b   1.000
_cell.length_c   1.000
_cell.angle_alpha   90.00
_cell.angle_beta   90.00
_cell.angle_gamma   90.00
#
_symmetry.space_group_name_H-M   'P 1'
#
loop_
_entity.id
_entity.type
_entity.pdbx_description
1 polymer ?
#
loop_
_entity_poly.entity_id
_entity_poly.type
_entity_poly.pdbx_seq_one_letter_code
_entity_poly.pdbx_strand_id
1 'polypeptide(L)' 'MLRLEVWDNGPGAPEKPELLLAAGKTGVGLVNMRDRLAHLYGARQTFALSRRTPQGLSITMRIPLETTTQL' A
#
# COMPACT_ATOMS: atom_id res chain seq x y z
N MET A 1 -0.69 6.37 -14.91
CA MET A 1 -0.33 5.64 -13.66
C MET A 1 -1.64 5.26 -12.98
N LEU A 2 -1.85 3.98 -12.67
CA LEU A 2 -3.06 3.50 -11.99
C LEU A 2 -2.91 3.74 -10.48
N ARG A 3 -3.95 4.29 -9.85
CA ARG A 3 -4.04 4.42 -8.38
C ARG A 3 -5.07 3.41 -7.86
N LEU A 4 -4.63 2.51 -6.99
CA LEU A 4 -5.50 1.58 -6.28
C LEU A 4 -5.55 1.97 -4.81
N GLU A 5 -6.75 1.91 -4.24
CA GLU A 5 -6.97 2.12 -2.82
C GLU A 5 -7.70 0.94 -2.22
N VAL A 6 -7.17 0.43 -1.11
CA VAL A 6 -7.80 -0.65 -0.33
C VAL A 6 -7.98 -0.14 1.08
N TRP A 7 -9.22 -0.14 1.55
CA TRP A 7 -9.57 0.36 2.88
C TRP A 7 -10.26 -0.73 3.68
N ASP A 8 -9.99 -0.74 4.98
CA ASP A 8 -10.81 -1.42 5.96
C ASP A 8 -11.43 -0.41 6.93
N ASN A 9 -12.33 -0.92 7.76
CA ASN A 9 -12.96 -0.22 8.88
C ASN A 9 -12.60 -0.88 10.22
N GLY A 10 -11.50 -1.64 10.29
CA GLY A 10 -11.08 -2.33 11.49
C GLY A 10 -10.62 -1.36 12.59
N PRO A 11 -10.73 -1.74 13.87
CA PRO A 11 -10.12 -0.98 14.95
C PRO A 11 -8.59 -1.18 14.97
N GLY A 12 -7.88 -0.31 15.69
CA GLY A 12 -6.46 -0.55 15.99
C GLY A 12 -5.45 -0.09 14.94
N ALA A 13 -5.87 0.70 13.94
CA ALA A 13 -4.91 1.39 13.07
C ALA A 13 -4.05 2.35 13.91
N PRO A 14 -2.71 2.23 13.90
CA PRO A 14 -1.84 3.09 14.71
C PRO A 14 -1.91 4.55 14.23
N GLU A 15 -1.58 5.51 15.10
CA GLU A 15 -1.52 6.93 14.72
C GLU A 15 -0.51 7.22 13.62
N LYS A 16 0.54 6.39 13.55
CA LYS A 16 1.60 6.40 12.54
C LYS A 16 1.62 5.08 11.77
N PRO A 17 0.71 4.87 10.80
CA PRO A 17 0.61 3.65 10.00
C PRO A 17 1.89 3.21 9.31
N GLU A 18 2.74 4.14 8.91
CA GLU A 18 4.03 3.88 8.30
C GLU A 18 4.97 3.03 9.18
N LEU A 19 4.79 3.05 10.51
CA LEU A 19 5.58 2.20 11.41
C LEU A 19 5.28 0.70 11.22
N LEU A 20 4.11 0.35 10.65
CA LEU A 20 3.79 -1.03 10.28
C LEU A 20 4.72 -1.57 9.17
N LEU A 21 5.39 -0.69 8.42
CA LEU A 21 6.37 -1.07 7.41
C LEU A 21 7.79 -1.24 7.96
N ALA A 22 8.04 -0.80 9.20
CA ALA A 22 9.32 -0.89 9.89
C ALA A 22 9.33 -2.01 10.96
N ALA A 23 8.15 -2.40 11.46
CA ALA A 23 8.02 -3.39 12.52
C ALA A 23 8.22 -4.83 11.98
N GLY A 24 9.41 -5.40 12.15
CA GLY A 24 9.76 -6.73 11.61
C GLY A 24 8.95 -7.94 12.12
N LYS A 25 8.04 -7.77 13.09
CA LYS A 25 7.18 -8.84 13.65
C LYS A 25 5.70 -8.71 13.30
N THR A 26 5.24 -7.54 12.86
CA THR A 26 3.83 -7.24 12.55
C THR A 26 3.75 -6.49 11.23
N GLY A 27 2.86 -6.88 10.32
CA GLY A 27 2.81 -6.25 8.99
C GLY A 27 3.74 -6.89 7.94
N VAL A 28 4.19 -8.13 8.16
CA VAL A 28 4.96 -8.90 7.16
C VAL A 28 4.28 -8.93 5.78
N GLY A 29 2.95 -8.98 5.74
CA GLY A 29 2.19 -8.89 4.49
C GLY A 29 2.36 -7.54 3.78
N LEU A 30 2.34 -6.43 4.53
CA LEU A 30 2.49 -5.08 3.99
C LEU A 30 3.93 -4.83 3.52
N VAL A 31 4.92 -5.33 4.27
CA VAL A 31 6.34 -5.32 3.88
C VAL A 31 6.54 -6.12 2.59
N ASN A 32 6.02 -7.34 2.52
CA ASN A 32 6.12 -8.17 1.33
C ASN A 32 5.48 -7.50 0.10
N MET A 33 4.32 -6.84 0.27
CA MET A 33 3.68 -6.11 -0.82
C MET A 33 4.52 -4.91 -1.28
N ARG A 34 5.03 -4.09 -0.35
CA ARG A 34 5.92 -2.96 -0.66
C ARG A 34 7.16 -3.44 -1.41
N ASP A 35 7.82 -4.47 -0.91
CA ASP A 35 9.08 -4.98 -1.47
C ASP A 35 8.84 -5.62 -2.84
N ARG A 36 7.72 -6.34 -3.03
CA ARG A 36 7.32 -6.88 -4.34
C ARG A 36 7.06 -5.78 -5.35
N LEU A 37 6.36 -4.70 -4.97
CA LEU A 37 6.15 -3.56 -5.85
C LEU A 37 7.47 -2.87 -6.22
N ALA A 38 8.37 -2.67 -5.24
CA ALA A 38 9.69 -2.12 -5.50
C ALA A 38 10.52 -3.01 -6.44
N HIS A 39 10.44 -4.34 -6.29
CA HIS A 39 11.11 -5.28 -7.18
C HIS A 39 10.57 -5.23 -8.61
N LEU A 40 9.24 -5.17 -8.79
CA LEU A 40 8.61 -5.20 -10.11
C LEU A 40 8.70 -3.86 -10.86
N TYR A 41 8.57 -2.74 -10.15
CA TYR A 41 8.42 -1.42 -10.77
C TYR A 41 9.52 -0.42 -10.42
N GLY A 42 10.42 -0.76 -9.49
CA GLY A 42 11.50 0.13 -9.04
C GLY A 42 10.92 1.45 -8.49
N ALA A 43 11.49 2.57 -8.94
CA ALA A 43 11.03 3.91 -8.58
C ALA A 43 9.71 4.33 -9.26
N ARG A 44 9.14 3.51 -10.17
CA ARG A 44 7.90 3.84 -10.89
C ARG A 44 6.63 3.47 -10.12
N GLN A 45 6.74 3.12 -8.85
CA GLN A 45 5.61 2.82 -7.97
C GLN A 45 5.69 3.63 -6.68
N THR A 46 4.53 3.77 -6.03
CA THR A 46 4.47 4.25 -4.64
C THR A 46 3.53 3.37 -3.83
N PHE A 47 3.90 3.12 -2.57
CA PHE A 47 3.09 2.38 -1.59
C PHE A 47 3.01 3.20 -0.30
N ALA A 48 1.80 3.59 0.10
CA ALA A 48 1.57 4.43 1.28
C ALA A 48 0.43 3.89 2.13
N LEU A 49 0.56 4.08 3.45
CA LEU A 49 -0.47 3.77 4.42
C LEU A 49 -0.98 5.06 5.06
N SER A 50 -2.27 5.13 5.34
CA SER A 50 -2.85 6.21 6.14
C SER A 50 -3.94 5.68 7.06
N ARG A 51 -4.10 6.33 8.20
CA ARG A 51 -5.18 6.03 9.14
C ARG A 51 -6.43 6.73 8.64
N ARG A 52 -7.57 6.05 8.73
CA ARG A 52 -8.89 6.62 8.40
C ARG A 52 -9.59 7.12 9.66
N THR A 53 -10.43 8.14 9.47
CA THR A 53 -11.32 8.69 10.51
C THR A 53 -12.75 8.19 10.25
N PRO A 54 -13.49 7.71 11.28
CA PRO A 54 -13.10 7.59 12.68
C PRO A 54 -12.16 6.40 12.97
N GLN A 55 -12.15 5.38 12.12
CA GLN A 55 -11.34 4.18 12.27
C GLN A 55 -10.99 3.54 10.91
N GLY A 56 -10.10 2.56 10.94
CA GLY A 56 -9.65 1.79 9.78
C GLY A 56 -8.29 2.23 9.24
N LEU A 57 -7.74 1.38 8.36
CA LEU A 57 -6.51 1.65 7.61
C LEU A 57 -6.85 1.83 6.13
N SER A 58 -6.05 2.66 5.46
CA SER A 58 -6.04 2.82 4.01
C SER A 58 -4.66 2.51 3.47
N ILE A 59 -4.62 1.74 2.38
CA ILE A 59 -3.42 1.50 1.59
C ILE A 59 -3.64 2.15 0.23
N THR A 60 -2.75 3.05 -0.15
CA THR A 60 -2.69 3.64 -1.50
C THR A 60 -1.50 3.05 -2.25
N MET A 61 -1.77 2.47 -3.42
CA MET A 61 -0.76 2.00 -4.35
C MET A 61 -0.85 2.80 -5.65
N ARG A 62 0.29 3.20 -6.20
CA ARG A 62 0.37 3.73 -7.56
C ARG A 62 1.35 2.89 -8.35
N ILE A 63 0.92 2.41 -9.52
CA ILE A 63 1.73 1.56 -10.40
C ILE A 63 1.59 2.02 -11.87
N PRO A 64 2.55 1.67 -12.75
CA PRO A 64 2.37 1.83 -14.18
C PRO A 64 1.10 1.10 -14.65
N LEU A 65 0.32 1.76 -15.51
CA LEU A 65 -0.84 1.14 -16.15
C LEU A 65 -0.44 0.80 -17.57
N GLU A 66 -0.50 -0.47 -17.93
CA GLU A 66 -0.32 -0.93 -19.30
C GLU A 66 -1.69 -1.14 -19.91
N THR A 67 -2.06 -0.27 -20.85
CA THR A 67 -3.28 -0.42 -21.65
C THR A 67 -2.89 -1.07 -22.97
N THR A 68 -3.14 -2.37 -23.12
CA THR A 68 -3.08 -2.98 -24.44
C THR A 68 -4.29 -2.50 -25.22
N THR A 69 -4.08 -1.70 -26.27
CA THR A 69 -5.09 -1.59 -27.32
C THR A 69 -5.09 -2.95 -28.01
N GLN A 70 -6.03 -3.83 -27.66
CA GLN A 70 -6.31 -5.00 -28.49
C GLN A 70 -6.90 -4.47 -29.80
N LEU A 71 -6.09 -4.46 -30.86
CA LEU A 71 -6.53 -4.29 -32.24
C LEU A 71 -7.00 -5.63 -32.79
#